data_AF-A0A838VNS0-F1
#
_entry.id   AF-A0A838VNS0-F1
#
_cell.length_a   1.000
_cell.length_b   1.000
_cell.length_c   1.000
_cell.angle_alpha   90.00
_cell.angle_beta   90.00
_cell.angle_gamma   90.00
#
_symmetry.space_group_name_H-M   'P 1'
#
loop_
_entity.id
_entity.type
_entity.pdbx_description
1 polymer ?
#
loop_
_entity_poly.entity_id
_entity_poly.type
_entity_poly.pdbx_seq_one_letter_code
_entity_poly.pdbx_strand_id
1 'polypeptide(L)'
;DGKAEGVPILQRNSDYPIWMEVMTSAYQQLCNDVSRGVPTAMNSYGATNPAEFFAVATETFFEKPRHLLYLHPALYEQLQRYYQIDPVQWV
;
A
#
# COMPACT_ATOMS: atom_id res chain seq x y z
N ASP A 1 20.46 -17.90 -4.95
CA ASP A 1 19.12 -17.81 -5.58
C ASP A 1 18.11 -17.16 -4.65
N GLY A 2 18.00 -15.83 -4.78
CA GLY A 2 17.10 -14.99 -3.99
C GLY A 2 15.67 -15.06 -4.49
N LYS A 3 14.97 -16.14 -4.13
CA LYS A 3 13.50 -16.16 -4.17
C LYS A 3 12.96 -15.27 -3.04
N ALA A 4 12.90 -13.97 -3.28
CA ALA A 4 11.92 -13.14 -2.60
C ALA A 4 10.58 -13.44 -3.31
N GLU A 5 9.74 -14.30 -2.74
CA GLU A 5 8.44 -14.69 -3.32
C GLU A 5 7.39 -13.55 -3.26
N GLY A 6 7.81 -12.30 -3.46
CA GLY A 6 6.95 -11.11 -3.42
C GLY A 6 6.37 -10.79 -2.04
N VAL A 7 6.62 -11.64 -1.04
CA VAL A 7 6.17 -11.40 0.33
C VAL A 7 7.17 -10.49 1.04
N PRO A 8 6.74 -9.31 1.53
CA PRO A 8 7.62 -8.39 2.24
C PRO A 8 8.13 -9.01 3.54
N ILE A 9 9.40 -8.77 3.86
CA ILE A 9 10.00 -9.19 5.13
C ILE A 9 9.48 -8.26 6.23
N LEU A 10 8.53 -8.74 7.03
CA LEU A 10 8.01 -8.02 8.20
C LEU A 10 8.83 -8.31 9.46
N GLN A 11 8.78 -7.39 10.43
CA GLN A 11 9.54 -7.52 11.68
C GLN A 11 9.14 -8.74 12.52
N ARG A 12 7.85 -9.12 12.51
CA ARG A 12 7.34 -10.28 13.23
C ARG A 12 6.46 -11.12 12.32
N ASN A 13 6.58 -12.44 12.46
CA ASN A 13 5.72 -13.39 11.75
C ASN A 13 4.22 -13.17 12.07
N SER A 14 3.91 -12.65 13.26
CA SER A 14 2.54 -12.30 13.68
C SER A 14 1.92 -11.15 12.89
N ASP A 15 2.71 -10.36 12.17
CA ASP A 15 2.21 -9.18 11.46
C ASP A 15 1.72 -9.54 10.04
N TYR A 16 2.13 -10.69 9.49
CA TYR A 16 1.77 -11.12 8.13
C TYR A 16 0.26 -11.26 7.89
N PRO A 17 -0.56 -11.81 8.81
CA PRO A 17 -2.00 -11.91 8.59
C PRO A 17 -2.65 -10.53 8.36
N ILE A 18 -2.34 -9.57 9.23
CA ILE A 18 -2.87 -8.20 9.15
C ILE A 18 -2.35 -7.51 7.88
N TRP A 19 -1.06 -7.67 7.58
CA TRP A 19 -0.47 -7.15 6.35
C TRP A 19 -1.21 -7.66 5.11
N MET A 20 -1.37 -8.98 5.00
CA MET A 20 -2.03 -9.62 3.86
C MET A 20 -3.49 -9.14 3.72
N GLU A 21 -4.22 -9.04 4.82
CA GLU A 21 -5.59 -8.56 4.84
C GLU A 21 -5.69 -7.12 4.31
N VAL A 22 -4.91 -6.20 4.88
CA VAL A 22 -4.94 -4.78 4.50
C VAL A 22 -4.50 -4.57 3.05
N MET A 23 -3.39 -5.21 2.64
CA MET A 23 -2.86 -5.07 1.28
C MET A 23 -3.83 -5.64 0.24
N THR A 24 -4.44 -6.79 0.52
CA THR A 24 -5.42 -7.40 -0.39
C THR A 24 -6.68 -6.55 -0.50
N SER A 25 -7.20 -6.05 0.63
CA SER A 25 -8.39 -5.21 0.66
C SER A 25 -8.17 -3.90 -0.10
N ALA A 26 -7.04 -3.22 0.14
CA ALA A 26 -6.72 -1.97 -0.52
C ALA A 26 -6.46 -2.15 -2.03
N TYR A 27 -5.84 -3.25 -2.44
CA TYR A 27 -5.70 -3.60 -3.86
C TYR A 27 -7.05 -3.80 -4.53
N GLN A 28 -7.94 -4.60 -3.93
CA GLN A 28 -9.29 -4.85 -4.45
C GLN A 28 -10.11 -3.55 -4.55
N GLN A 29 -9.98 -2.67 -3.54
CA GLN A 29 -10.60 -1.35 -3.56
C GLN A 29 -10.10 -0.53 -4.75
N LEU A 30 -8.78 -0.43 -4.95
CA LEU A 30 -8.21 0.31 -6.08
C LEU A 30 -8.71 -0.24 -7.43
N CYS A 31 -8.72 -1.57 -7.61
CA CYS A 31 -9.25 -2.20 -8.81
C CYS A 31 -10.72 -1.83 -9.07
N ASN A 32 -11.56 -1.87 -8.03
CA ASN A 32 -12.97 -1.49 -8.14
C ASN A 32 -13.12 -0.01 -8.53
N ASP A 33 -12.40 0.88 -7.84
CA ASP A 33 -12.49 2.32 -8.08
C ASP A 33 -12.01 2.69 -9.50
N VAL A 34 -10.91 2.10 -9.96
CA VAL A 34 -10.40 2.27 -11.34
C VAL A 34 -11.41 1.75 -12.35
N SER A 35 -12.03 0.58 -12.13
CA SER A 35 -13.02 0.01 -13.04
C SER A 35 -14.28 0.89 -13.18
N ARG A 36 -14.59 1.67 -12.14
CA ARG A 36 -15.74 2.57 -12.08
C ARG A 36 -15.41 4.01 -12.48
N GLY A 37 -14.15 4.29 -12.82
CA GLY A 37 -13.69 5.65 -13.13
C GLY A 37 -13.73 6.60 -11.92
N VAL A 38 -13.71 6.07 -10.70
CA VAL A 38 -13.65 6.87 -9.48
C VAL A 38 -12.23 7.45 -9.34
N PRO A 39 -12.07 8.76 -9.06
CA PRO A 39 -10.76 9.32 -8.78
C PRO A 39 -10.10 8.71 -7.54
N THR A 40 -8.83 8.33 -7.64
CA THR A 40 -8.06 7.66 -6.58
C THR A 40 -6.80 8.44 -6.19
N ALA A 41 -6.32 8.28 -4.95
CA ALA A 41 -5.03 8.84 -4.55
C ALA A 41 -3.84 8.14 -5.24
N MET A 42 -3.96 6.83 -5.45
CA MET A 42 -2.98 5.97 -6.11
C MET A 42 -3.20 5.96 -7.63
N ASN A 43 -2.12 5.89 -8.39
CA ASN A 43 -2.17 5.75 -9.86
C ASN A 43 -2.91 4.46 -10.27
N SER A 44 -3.74 4.52 -11.32
CA SER A 44 -4.50 3.36 -11.82
C SER A 44 -3.62 2.19 -12.25
N TYR A 45 -2.34 2.42 -12.57
CA TYR A 45 -1.37 1.37 -12.86
C TYR A 45 -1.22 0.38 -11.69
N GLY A 46 -1.44 0.84 -10.45
CA GLY A 46 -1.45 -0.04 -9.26
C GLY A 46 -2.58 -1.08 -9.27
N ALA A 47 -3.59 -0.94 -10.12
CA ALA A 47 -4.65 -1.95 -10.30
C ALA A 47 -4.26 -3.11 -11.22
N THR A 48 -3.01 -3.15 -11.73
CA THR A 48 -2.57 -4.16 -12.69
C THR A 48 -2.33 -5.53 -12.05
N ASN A 49 -1.60 -5.55 -10.94
CA ASN A 49 -1.31 -6.76 -10.15
C ASN A 49 -0.82 -6.34 -8.75
N PRO A 50 -0.72 -7.27 -7.78
CA PRO A 50 -0.31 -6.94 -6.41
C PRO A 50 1.10 -6.33 -6.26
N ALA A 51 2.03 -6.64 -7.17
CA ALA A 51 3.38 -6.06 -7.12
C ALA A 51 3.35 -4.58 -7.54
N GLU A 52 2.63 -4.26 -8.60
CA GLU A 52 2.42 -2.87 -9.04
C GLU A 52 1.61 -2.07 -8.04
N PHE A 53 0.63 -2.70 -7.39
CA PHE A 53 -0.08 -2.10 -6.27
C PHE A 53 0.88 -1.65 -5.17
N PHE A 54 1.78 -2.55 -4.74
CA PHE A 54 2.76 -2.22 -3.70
C PHE A 54 3.71 -1.09 -4.12
N ALA A 55 4.18 -1.10 -5.37
CA ALA A 55 5.04 -0.04 -5.91
C ALA A 55 4.32 1.32 -5.88
N VAL A 56 3.09 1.40 -6.42
CA VAL A 56 2.30 2.63 -6.46
C VAL A 56 1.89 3.10 -5.06
N ALA A 57 1.54 2.17 -4.17
CA ALA A 57 1.22 2.49 -2.77
C ALA A 57 2.43 3.08 -2.05
N THR A 58 3.63 2.53 -2.32
CA THR A 58 4.90 3.06 -1.81
C THR A 58 5.19 4.46 -2.33
N GLU A 59 5.09 4.69 -3.64
CA GLU A 59 5.25 6.03 -4.24
C GLU A 59 4.28 7.02 -3.60
N THR A 60 3.00 6.64 -3.48
CA THR A 60 1.97 7.50 -2.89
C THR A 60 2.24 7.78 -1.41
N PHE A 61 2.80 6.83 -0.67
CA PHE A 61 3.19 6.99 0.73
C PHE A 61 4.28 8.05 0.92
N PHE A 62 5.25 8.12 0.00
CA PHE A 62 6.31 9.12 0.05
C PHE A 62 5.90 10.48 -0.54
N GLU A 63 5.18 10.48 -1.67
CA GLU A 63 4.87 11.70 -2.41
C GLU A 63 3.61 12.42 -1.90
N LYS A 64 2.60 11.66 -1.46
CA LYS A 64 1.29 12.18 -1.04
C LYS A 64 0.82 11.59 0.30
N PRO A 65 1.67 11.59 1.36
CA PRO A 65 1.39 10.88 2.60
C PRO A 65 0.08 11.28 3.28
N ARG A 66 -0.23 12.58 3.33
CA ARG A 66 -1.48 13.09 3.93
C ARG A 66 -2.73 12.60 3.19
N HIS A 67 -2.66 12.50 1.86
CA HIS A 67 -3.77 12.01 1.04
C HIS A 67 -3.96 10.51 1.24
N LEU A 68 -2.86 9.75 1.26
CA LEU A 68 -2.90 8.31 1.53
C LEU A 68 -3.45 8.01 2.92
N LEU A 69 -3.01 8.72 3.95
CA LEU A 69 -3.52 8.58 5.32
C LEU A 69 -5.02 8.88 5.41
N TYR A 70 -5.50 9.92 4.71
CA TYR A 70 -6.91 10.30 4.74
C TYR A 70 -7.82 9.27 4.05
N LEU A 71 -7.44 8.78 2.87
CA LEU A 71 -8.29 7.85 2.09
C LEU A 71 -8.08 6.38 2.45
N HIS A 72 -6.88 5.99 2.84
CA HIS A 72 -6.50 4.61 3.12
C HIS A 72 -5.67 4.50 4.41
N PRO A 73 -6.24 4.86 5.59
CA PRO A 73 -5.49 4.95 6.84
C PRO A 73 -4.84 3.62 7.25
N ALA A 74 -5.52 2.49 7.05
CA ALA A 74 -4.96 1.16 7.36
C ALA A 74 -3.75 0.83 6.48
N LEU A 75 -3.81 1.14 5.18
CA LEU A 75 -2.69 0.95 4.26
C LEU A 75 -1.50 1.82 4.65
N TYR A 76 -1.76 3.09 4.97
CA TYR A 76 -0.73 4.01 5.46
C TYR A 76 -0.03 3.45 6.71
N GLU A 77 -0.79 2.96 7.68
CA GLU A 77 -0.23 2.37 8.90
C GLU A 77 0.65 1.14 8.60
N GLN A 78 0.23 0.27 7.68
CA GLN A 78 1.06 -0.88 7.27
C GLN A 78 2.37 -0.42 6.62
N LEU A 79 2.34 0.57 5.71
CA LEU A 79 3.54 1.11 5.07
C LEU A 79 4.45 1.83 6.06
N GLN A 80 3.89 2.56 7.03
CA GLN A 80 4.64 3.16 8.14
C GLN A 80 5.33 2.08 8.98
N ARG A 81 4.63 0.98 9.32
CA ARG A 81 5.22 -0.16 10.03
C ARG A 81 6.26 -0.89 9.19
N TYR A 82 6.12 -0.92 7.87
CA TYR A 82 7.09 -1.56 6.98
C TYR A 82 8.38 -0.72 6.85
N TYR A 83 8.25 0.57 6.54
CA TYR A 83 9.38 1.47 6.32
C TYR A 83 9.95 2.08 7.61
N GLN A 84 9.25 1.97 8.75
CA GLN A 84 9.64 2.52 10.06
C GLN A 84 9.83 4.05 10.06
N ILE A 85 9.01 4.75 9.28
CA ILE A 85 9.05 6.19 9.09
C ILE A 85 7.63 6.75 8.96
N ASP A 86 7.47 8.05 9.19
CA ASP A 86 6.19 8.76 9.05
C ASP A 86 6.33 9.98 8.13
N PRO A 87 6.17 9.81 6.80
CA PRO A 87 6.32 10.91 5.84
C PRO A 87 5.28 12.02 6.01
N VAL A 88 4.14 11.80 6.69
CA VAL A 88 3.23 12.90 7.08
C VAL A 88 3.95 13.96 7.92
N GLN A 89 4.95 13.57 8.72
CA GLN A 89 5.74 14.49 9.56
C GLN A 89 6.82 15.27 8.78
N TRP A 90 7.10 14.89 7.53
CA TRP A 90 8.14 15.53 6.70
C TRP A 90 7.61 16.69 5.86
N VAL A 91 6.29 16.77 5.70
CA VAL A 91 5.55 17.70 4.84
C VAL A 91 4.89 18.78 5.67
#